data_AF-A0AAI9ZVQ4-F1
#
_entry.id   AF-A0AAI9ZVQ4-F1
#
_cell.length_a   1.000
_cell.length_b   1.000
_cell.length_c   1.000
_cell.angle_alpha   90.00
_cell.angle_beta   90.00
_cell.angle_gamma   90.00
#
_symmetry.space_group_name_H-M   'P 1'
#
loop_
_entity.id
_entity.type
_entity.pdbx_description
1 polymer ?
#
loop_
_entity_poly.entity_id
_entity_poly.type
_entity_poly.pdbx_seq_one_letter_code
_entity_poly.pdbx_strand_id
1 'polypeptide(L)'
;MPLTIDTVAVFLRGTILNPALVAAVAGVATLSLDQTALTSYNVPVTLPQLQLASCALAAAGLALRLHEYLTRWTANNWTTDTTWDWSKEIVVVTGASGEIGIGAGVVRDLLARNPHTTIVVVDYAPLAWQPSPGTGKNLHYYQCDLSDKENIRSLCQRIRAEVGNPTVLVNNAGLGRGRTVMEGTYADVELTINTNLLAPFLLTKEFLPHMVRENHGHIVNVSSMSSVMPPAQIADYAATKAGLAALHESLQLELKYIHNAPKVRLTLGLLSFIKTAMFKGETGQSAFVFPLLEPDTVARAFTDTLYSGLGRVIYLPGIMRYIAMLRSSPEWFWRIARESTAGLKVDFKGYQKVDSKTGKLEVMDGKK
;
A
#
# COMPACT_ATOMS: atom_id res chain seq x y z
N MET A 1 1.47 2.49 -21.07
CA MET A 1 1.48 1.63 -19.86
C MET A 1 2.18 0.34 -20.24
N PRO A 2 3.21 -0.12 -19.51
CA PRO A 2 3.89 -1.38 -19.83
C PRO A 2 2.91 -2.57 -19.76
N LEU A 3 3.12 -3.57 -20.62
CA LEU A 3 2.35 -4.82 -20.57
C LEU A 3 2.82 -5.63 -19.37
N THR A 4 1.98 -5.72 -18.34
CA THR A 4 2.23 -6.49 -17.13
C THR A 4 1.08 -7.46 -16.88
N ILE A 5 1.27 -8.39 -15.94
CA ILE A 5 0.21 -9.31 -15.51
C ILE A 5 -1.04 -8.55 -15.01
N ASP A 6 -0.83 -7.41 -14.35
CA ASP A 6 -1.93 -6.56 -13.87
C ASP A 6 -2.69 -5.93 -15.04
N THR A 7 -2.00 -5.43 -16.07
CA THR A 7 -2.63 -4.89 -17.28
C THR A 7 -3.46 -5.96 -18.00
N VAL A 8 -2.94 -7.18 -18.11
CA VAL A 8 -3.67 -8.32 -18.68
C VAL A 8 -4.88 -8.68 -17.82
N ALA A 9 -4.73 -8.74 -16.49
CA ALA A 9 -5.83 -9.04 -15.59
C ALA A 9 -6.96 -8.00 -15.66
N VAL A 10 -6.61 -6.70 -15.76
CA VAL A 10 -7.58 -5.62 -15.97
C VAL A 10 -8.31 -5.81 -17.29
N PHE A 11 -7.59 -6.12 -18.38
CA PHE A 11 -8.21 -6.38 -19.68
C PHE A 11 -9.17 -7.58 -19.64
N LEU A 12 -8.75 -8.71 -19.06
CA LEU A 12 -9.58 -9.92 -18.94
C LEU A 12 -10.86 -9.64 -18.11
N ARG A 13 -10.73 -8.90 -17.00
CA ARG A 13 -11.87 -8.47 -16.16
C ARG A 13 -12.82 -7.52 -16.87
N GLY A 14 -12.30 -6.66 -17.75
CA GLY A 14 -13.09 -5.76 -18.57
C GLY A 14 -13.84 -6.46 -19.71
N THR A 15 -13.35 -7.62 -20.15
CA THR A 15 -13.81 -8.33 -21.36
C THR A 15 -14.42 -9.70 -21.02
N ILE A 16 -13.65 -10.78 -21.14
CA ILE A 16 -14.14 -12.17 -21.09
C ILE A 16 -14.54 -12.64 -19.69
N LEU A 17 -14.18 -11.90 -18.64
CA LEU A 17 -14.63 -12.15 -17.26
C LEU A 17 -15.63 -11.09 -16.78
N ASN A 18 -16.14 -10.23 -17.68
CA ASN A 18 -17.19 -9.28 -17.34
C ASN A 18 -18.55 -9.99 -17.41
N PRO A 19 -19.23 -10.25 -16.27
CA PRO A 19 -20.46 -11.03 -16.28
C PRO A 19 -21.57 -10.40 -17.12
N ALA A 20 -21.63 -9.06 -17.24
CA ALA A 20 -22.64 -8.39 -18.05
C ALA A 20 -22.40 -8.60 -19.56
N LEU A 21 -21.14 -8.46 -20.01
CA LEU A 21 -20.79 -8.68 -21.41
C LEU A 21 -20.91 -10.16 -21.79
N VAL A 22 -20.42 -11.06 -20.93
CA VAL A 22 -20.48 -12.50 -21.19
C VAL A 22 -21.92 -13.00 -21.16
N ALA A 23 -22.76 -12.52 -20.24
CA ALA A 23 -24.18 -12.86 -20.23
C ALA A 23 -24.91 -12.36 -21.48
N ALA A 24 -24.58 -11.15 -21.97
CA ALA A 24 -25.13 -10.63 -23.21
C ALA A 24 -24.71 -11.48 -24.43
N VAL A 25 -23.42 -11.84 -24.53
CA VAL A 25 -22.91 -12.72 -25.59
C VAL A 25 -23.53 -14.12 -25.50
N ALA A 26 -23.66 -14.68 -24.31
CA ALA A 26 -24.33 -15.95 -24.08
C ALA A 26 -25.80 -15.90 -24.52
N GLY A 27 -26.51 -14.81 -24.19
CA GLY A 27 -27.89 -14.58 -24.61
C GLY A 27 -28.06 -14.46 -26.12
N VAL A 28 -27.14 -13.75 -26.80
CA VAL A 28 -27.15 -13.68 -28.27
C VAL A 28 -26.85 -15.05 -28.88
N ALA A 29 -25.88 -15.79 -28.35
CA ALA A 29 -25.52 -17.11 -28.83
C ALA A 29 -26.65 -18.13 -28.62
N THR A 30 -27.44 -18.03 -27.55
CA THR A 30 -28.58 -18.94 -27.30
C THR A 30 -29.81 -18.58 -28.13
N LEU A 31 -30.05 -17.29 -28.38
CA LEU A 31 -31.28 -16.83 -29.06
C LEU A 31 -31.14 -16.68 -30.57
N SER A 32 -29.91 -16.51 -31.09
CA SER A 32 -29.69 -16.10 -32.49
C SER A 32 -28.85 -17.07 -33.33
N LEU A 33 -28.11 -18.00 -32.71
CA LEU A 33 -27.27 -18.96 -33.44
C LEU A 33 -27.97 -20.31 -33.55
N ASP A 34 -28.31 -20.69 -34.78
CA ASP A 34 -28.71 -22.06 -35.10
C ASP A 34 -27.45 -22.93 -35.33
N GLN A 35 -27.52 -24.21 -34.93
CA GLN A 35 -26.42 -25.16 -35.02
C GLN A 35 -25.97 -25.40 -36.48
N THR A 36 -26.89 -25.18 -37.42
CA THR A 36 -26.71 -25.23 -38.88
C THR A 36 -25.85 -24.07 -39.42
N ALA A 37 -25.90 -22.89 -38.79
CA ALA A 37 -25.10 -21.74 -39.19
C ALA A 37 -23.62 -21.95 -38.83
N LEU A 38 -23.33 -22.48 -37.64
CA LEU A 38 -21.94 -22.69 -37.18
C LEU A 38 -21.20 -23.78 -37.98
N THR A 39 -21.90 -24.83 -38.42
CA THR A 39 -21.32 -25.88 -39.28
C THR A 39 -20.99 -25.37 -40.69
N SER A 40 -21.76 -24.39 -41.21
CA SER A 40 -21.48 -23.79 -42.53
C SER A 40 -20.19 -22.95 -42.57
N TYR A 41 -19.72 -22.44 -41.42
CA TYR A 41 -18.49 -21.67 -41.29
C TYR A 41 -17.27 -22.49 -40.85
N ASN A 42 -17.39 -23.83 -40.80
CA ASN A 42 -16.30 -24.75 -40.46
C ASN A 42 -15.62 -24.45 -39.11
N VAL A 43 -16.36 -23.92 -38.14
CA VAL A 43 -15.86 -23.62 -36.79
C VAL A 43 -15.83 -24.92 -35.98
N PRO A 44 -14.70 -25.33 -35.38
CA PRO A 44 -14.56 -26.61 -34.68
C PRO A 44 -15.21 -26.63 -33.28
N VAL A 45 -16.20 -25.77 -33.01
CA VAL A 45 -16.84 -25.60 -31.69
C VAL A 45 -18.34 -25.83 -31.81
N THR A 46 -18.89 -26.67 -30.94
CA THR A 46 -20.34 -26.92 -30.91
C THR A 46 -21.08 -25.85 -30.09
N LEU A 47 -22.33 -25.55 -30.46
CA LEU A 47 -23.16 -24.57 -29.75
C LEU A 47 -23.30 -24.88 -28.23
N PRO A 48 -23.51 -26.13 -27.79
CA PRO A 48 -23.56 -26.45 -26.35
C PRO A 48 -22.23 -26.20 -25.62
N GLN A 49 -21.09 -26.47 -26.27
CA GLN A 49 -19.76 -26.16 -25.69
C GLN A 49 -19.55 -24.66 -25.53
N LEU A 50 -19.97 -23.86 -26.51
CA LEU A 50 -19.90 -22.40 -26.45
C LEU A 50 -20.80 -21.84 -25.34
N GLN A 51 -22.02 -22.35 -25.21
CA GLN A 51 -22.93 -21.98 -24.13
C GLN A 51 -22.36 -22.32 -22.76
N LEU A 52 -21.83 -23.54 -22.58
CA LEU A 52 -21.22 -23.98 -21.32
C LEU A 52 -19.99 -23.11 -20.96
N ALA A 53 -19.12 -22.83 -21.93
CA ALA A 53 -17.95 -21.97 -21.71
C ALA A 53 -18.36 -20.54 -21.33
N SER A 54 -19.38 -19.98 -21.98
CA SER A 54 -19.90 -18.65 -21.68
C SER A 54 -20.54 -18.59 -20.29
N CYS A 55 -21.34 -19.59 -19.91
CA CYS A 55 -21.90 -19.71 -18.57
C CYS A 55 -20.80 -19.84 -17.50
N ALA A 56 -19.77 -20.64 -17.75
CA ALA A 56 -18.64 -20.80 -16.83
C ALA A 56 -17.85 -19.49 -16.65
N LEU A 57 -17.59 -18.75 -17.73
CA LEU A 57 -16.91 -17.45 -17.69
C LEU A 57 -17.77 -16.38 -16.98
N ALA A 58 -19.08 -16.36 -17.23
CA ALA A 58 -20.01 -15.46 -16.54
C ALA A 58 -20.07 -15.76 -15.04
N ALA A 59 -20.14 -17.05 -14.67
CA ALA A 59 -20.12 -17.50 -13.28
C ALA A 59 -18.79 -17.12 -12.59
N ALA A 60 -17.65 -17.33 -13.27
CA ALA A 60 -16.34 -16.91 -12.76
C ALA A 60 -16.25 -15.39 -12.58
N GLY A 61 -16.73 -14.61 -13.55
CA GLY A 61 -16.80 -13.16 -13.48
C GLY A 61 -17.68 -12.66 -12.33
N LEU A 62 -18.84 -13.29 -12.13
CA LEU A 62 -19.74 -12.99 -11.01
C LEU A 62 -19.10 -13.34 -9.67
N ALA A 63 -18.44 -14.49 -9.56
CA ALA A 63 -17.72 -14.91 -8.35
C ALA A 63 -16.60 -13.92 -8.00
N LEU A 64 -15.85 -13.44 -9.00
CA LEU A 64 -14.81 -12.42 -8.80
C LEU A 64 -15.39 -11.08 -8.34
N ARG A 65 -16.51 -10.63 -8.92
CA ARG A 65 -17.19 -9.39 -8.49
C ARG A 65 -17.79 -9.52 -7.09
N LEU A 66 -18.41 -10.66 -6.78
CA LEU A 66 -18.93 -10.95 -5.46
C LEU A 66 -17.80 -10.97 -4.42
N HIS A 67 -16.67 -11.60 -4.75
CA HIS A 67 -15.49 -11.59 -3.90
C HIS A 67 -15.00 -10.15 -3.63
N GLU A 68 -14.89 -9.30 -4.65
CA GLU A 68 -14.49 -7.90 -4.47
C GLU A 68 -15.49 -7.09 -3.66
N TYR A 69 -16.78 -7.31 -3.89
CA TYR A 69 -17.85 -6.69 -3.12
C TYR A 69 -17.73 -7.08 -1.65
N LEU A 70 -17.60 -8.38 -1.35
CA LEU A 70 -17.45 -8.88 0.01
C LEU A 70 -16.17 -8.34 0.65
N THR A 71 -15.02 -8.43 -0.01
CA THR A 71 -13.74 -7.90 0.50
C THR A 71 -13.83 -6.40 0.79
N ARG A 72 -14.46 -5.62 -0.10
CA ARG A 72 -14.67 -4.19 0.10
C ARG A 72 -15.49 -3.94 1.36
N TRP A 73 -16.65 -4.60 1.50
CA TRP A 73 -17.55 -4.28 2.60
C TRP A 73 -17.13 -4.86 3.94
N THR A 74 -16.48 -6.03 3.96
CA THR A 74 -15.91 -6.58 5.20
C THR A 74 -14.77 -5.73 5.72
N ALA A 75 -13.90 -5.21 4.85
CA ALA A 75 -12.84 -4.26 5.23
C ALA A 75 -13.37 -2.90 5.70
N ASN A 76 -14.64 -2.59 5.41
CA ASN A 76 -15.25 -1.29 5.68
C ASN A 76 -16.46 -1.36 6.61
N ASN A 77 -16.56 -2.43 7.41
CA ASN A 77 -17.58 -2.56 8.44
C ASN A 77 -19.02 -2.38 7.94
N TRP A 78 -19.28 -2.68 6.65
CA TRP A 78 -20.58 -2.48 6.00
C TRP A 78 -21.16 -1.07 6.15
N THR A 79 -20.28 -0.07 6.32
CA THR A 79 -20.66 1.33 6.51
C THR A 79 -19.81 2.23 5.65
N THR A 80 -20.34 3.39 5.30
CA THR A 80 -19.63 4.46 4.59
C THR A 80 -19.54 5.68 5.47
N ASP A 81 -18.57 6.54 5.20
CA ASP A 81 -18.54 7.86 5.81
C ASP A 81 -18.78 8.94 4.76
N THR A 82 -19.83 9.73 4.96
CA THR A 82 -20.27 10.76 4.01
C THR A 82 -19.81 12.16 4.41
N THR A 83 -19.07 12.29 5.51
CA THR A 83 -18.61 13.57 6.05
C THR A 83 -17.25 14.03 5.53
N TRP A 84 -16.58 13.22 4.70
CA TRP A 84 -15.29 13.59 4.10
C TRP A 84 -15.38 14.91 3.33
N ASP A 85 -14.53 15.86 3.71
CA ASP A 85 -14.35 17.13 3.02
C ASP A 85 -12.86 17.45 2.97
N TRP A 86 -12.22 17.12 1.85
CA TRP A 86 -10.78 17.29 1.62
C TRP A 86 -10.25 18.70 1.89
N SER A 87 -11.11 19.73 1.91
CA SER A 87 -10.71 21.10 2.27
C SER A 87 -10.58 21.33 3.78
N LYS A 88 -11.09 20.40 4.61
CA LYS A 88 -11.03 20.40 6.07
C LYS A 88 -10.14 19.28 6.63
N GLU A 89 -9.76 18.32 5.80
CA GLU A 89 -8.90 17.22 6.23
C GLU A 89 -7.46 17.67 6.53
N ILE A 90 -6.89 17.08 7.58
CA ILE A 90 -5.49 17.28 7.97
C ILE A 90 -4.77 15.94 7.80
N VAL A 91 -3.87 15.90 6.83
CA VAL A 91 -3.14 14.68 6.42
C VAL A 91 -1.70 14.74 6.89
N VAL A 92 -1.32 13.88 7.82
CA VAL A 92 0.08 13.70 8.22
C VAL A 92 0.72 12.62 7.34
N VAL A 93 1.81 12.94 6.65
CA VAL A 93 2.59 11.99 5.84
C VAL A 93 4.03 11.94 6.33
N THR A 94 4.46 10.76 6.80
CA THR A 94 5.84 10.56 7.26
C THR A 94 6.75 10.09 6.12
N GLY A 95 8.03 10.48 6.11
CA GLY A 95 9.01 10.01 5.11
C GLY A 95 8.76 10.57 3.70
N ALA A 96 8.36 11.83 3.59
CA ALA A 96 7.96 12.47 2.33
C ALA A 96 8.87 13.63 1.92
N SER A 97 10.05 13.80 2.52
CA SER A 97 10.96 14.91 2.19
C SER A 97 11.75 14.72 0.90
N GLY A 98 12.02 13.49 0.47
CA GLY A 98 12.79 13.21 -0.74
C GLY A 98 12.02 13.47 -2.04
N GLU A 99 12.71 13.85 -3.13
CA GLU A 99 12.08 14.11 -4.44
C GLU A 99 11.43 12.87 -5.07
N ILE A 100 12.03 11.69 -4.84
CA ILE A 100 11.62 10.41 -5.42
C ILE A 100 11.28 9.44 -4.28
N GLY A 101 9.99 9.34 -3.95
CA GLY A 101 9.48 8.46 -2.89
C GLY A 101 7.97 8.36 -2.90
N ILE A 102 7.44 7.31 -2.28
CA ILE A 102 6.00 7.07 -2.18
C ILE A 102 5.32 8.22 -1.43
N GLY A 103 5.88 8.60 -0.26
CA GLY A 103 5.36 9.70 0.56
C GLY A 103 5.28 11.03 -0.20
N ALA A 104 6.35 11.43 -0.89
CA ALA A 104 6.36 12.64 -1.71
C ALA A 104 5.34 12.56 -2.86
N GLY A 105 5.22 11.40 -3.52
CA GLY A 105 4.19 11.15 -4.52
C GLY A 105 2.77 11.32 -3.95
N VAL A 106 2.51 10.82 -2.74
CA VAL A 106 1.21 10.98 -2.06
C VAL A 106 0.92 12.45 -1.81
N VAL A 107 1.89 13.21 -1.27
CA VAL A 107 1.72 14.64 -1.00
C VAL A 107 1.44 15.43 -2.28
N ARG A 108 2.23 15.19 -3.35
CA ARG A 108 2.02 15.86 -4.64
C ARG A 108 0.64 15.57 -5.23
N ASP A 109 0.21 14.31 -5.19
CA ASP A 109 -1.09 13.91 -5.75
C ASP A 109 -2.26 14.44 -4.92
N LEU A 110 -2.14 14.51 -3.58
CA LEU A 110 -3.13 15.15 -2.71
C LEU A 110 -3.27 16.65 -3.03
N LEU A 111 -2.15 17.38 -3.14
CA LEU A 111 -2.14 18.81 -3.48
C LEU A 111 -2.73 19.06 -4.88
N ALA A 112 -2.44 18.18 -5.84
CA ALA A 112 -2.95 18.30 -7.20
C ALA A 112 -4.46 18.07 -7.30
N ARG A 113 -5.02 17.17 -6.47
CA ARG A 113 -6.46 16.90 -6.43
C ARG A 113 -7.25 17.97 -5.69
N ASN A 114 -6.73 18.45 -4.55
CA ASN A 114 -7.35 19.54 -3.82
C ASN A 114 -6.29 20.42 -3.11
N PRO A 115 -6.01 21.63 -3.62
CA PRO A 115 -5.00 22.53 -3.06
C PRO A 115 -5.37 23.10 -1.69
N HIS A 116 -6.62 22.92 -1.22
CA HIS A 116 -7.07 23.33 0.10
C HIS A 116 -6.83 22.27 1.18
N THR A 117 -6.44 21.05 0.81
CA THR A 117 -6.09 20.00 1.78
C THR A 117 -4.91 20.45 2.63
N THR A 118 -5.05 20.33 3.96
CA THR A 118 -3.94 20.60 4.88
C THR A 118 -3.06 19.36 4.97
N ILE A 119 -1.78 19.51 4.64
CA ILE A 119 -0.83 18.40 4.61
C ILE A 119 0.35 18.73 5.51
N VAL A 120 0.70 17.78 6.37
CA VAL A 120 1.82 17.85 7.29
C VAL A 120 2.85 16.80 6.90
N VAL A 121 3.99 17.24 6.37
CA VAL A 121 5.14 16.38 6.06
C VAL A 121 6.03 16.27 7.28
N VAL A 122 6.38 15.04 7.65
CA VAL A 122 7.30 14.74 8.75
C VAL A 122 8.44 13.88 8.23
N ASP A 123 9.68 14.33 8.40
CA ASP A 123 10.86 13.56 8.00
C ASP A 123 12.09 13.98 8.80
N TYR A 124 13.12 13.14 8.85
CA TYR A 124 14.40 13.49 9.48
C TYR A 124 15.25 14.40 8.57
N ALA A 125 15.05 14.29 7.25
CA ALA A 125 15.77 15.02 6.22
C ALA A 125 15.01 16.27 5.76
N PRO A 126 15.72 17.37 5.39
CA PRO A 126 15.09 18.57 4.87
C PRO A 126 14.25 18.29 3.62
N LEU A 127 13.16 19.04 3.46
CA LEU A 127 12.28 18.94 2.29
C LEU A 127 13.07 19.31 1.03
N ALA A 128 13.25 18.35 0.13
CA ALA A 128 14.09 18.48 -1.07
C ALA A 128 13.33 18.99 -2.30
N TRP A 129 12.01 19.19 -2.18
CA TRP A 129 11.14 19.64 -3.28
C TRP A 129 10.25 20.79 -2.81
N GLN A 130 9.70 21.54 -3.77
CA GLN A 130 8.75 22.62 -3.52
C GLN A 130 7.41 22.27 -4.17
N PRO A 131 6.28 22.65 -3.55
CA PRO A 131 4.97 22.53 -4.18
C PRO A 131 4.90 23.39 -5.44
N SER A 132 4.03 23.02 -6.39
CA SER A 132 3.83 23.80 -7.61
C SER A 132 3.34 25.22 -7.29
N PRO A 133 3.65 26.24 -8.11
CA PRO A 133 3.20 27.61 -7.88
C PRO A 133 1.69 27.70 -7.66
N GLY A 134 1.25 28.39 -6.60
CA GLY A 134 -0.16 28.50 -6.23
C GLY A 134 -0.74 27.30 -5.45
N THR A 135 0.05 26.24 -5.25
CA THR A 135 -0.27 25.12 -4.35
C THR A 135 0.62 25.17 -3.10
N GLY A 136 0.22 24.50 -2.02
CA GLY A 136 1.06 24.36 -0.83
C GLY A 136 0.91 25.44 0.25
N LYS A 137 -0.09 26.33 0.17
CA LYS A 137 -0.41 27.25 1.27
C LYS A 137 -0.69 26.52 2.59
N ASN A 138 -1.29 25.34 2.50
CA ASN A 138 -1.62 24.48 3.64
C ASN A 138 -0.62 23.30 3.79
N LEU A 139 0.57 23.43 3.22
CA LEU A 139 1.65 22.46 3.40
C LEU A 139 2.53 22.88 4.57
N HIS A 140 2.58 22.05 5.60
CA HIS A 140 3.45 22.21 6.76
C HIS A 140 4.55 21.16 6.72
N TYR A 141 5.75 21.54 7.15
CA TYR A 141 6.90 20.64 7.23
C TYR A 141 7.49 20.67 8.63
N TYR A 142 7.69 19.48 9.21
CA TYR A 142 8.38 19.29 10.48
C TYR A 142 9.56 18.35 10.30
N GLN A 143 10.75 18.87 10.54
CA GLN A 143 11.94 18.04 10.63
C GLN A 143 11.95 17.31 11.98
N CYS A 144 11.88 15.98 11.96
CA CYS A 144 11.79 15.14 13.15
C CYS A 144 12.37 13.75 12.88
N ASP A 145 13.31 13.33 13.72
CA ASP A 145 13.75 11.93 13.77
C ASP A 145 12.70 11.09 14.50
N LEU A 146 12.02 10.21 13.77
CA LEU A 146 10.97 9.34 14.26
C LEU A 146 11.51 8.10 15.00
N SER A 147 12.83 7.88 15.04
CA SER A 147 13.39 6.80 15.87
C SER A 147 13.39 7.14 17.37
N ASP A 148 13.13 8.39 17.73
CA ASP A 148 13.11 8.88 19.11
C ASP A 148 11.67 9.15 19.60
N LYS A 149 11.25 8.42 20.65
CA LYS A 149 9.90 8.50 21.21
C LYS A 149 9.54 9.87 21.80
N GLU A 150 10.51 10.61 22.34
CA GLU A 150 10.27 11.94 22.93
C GLU A 150 10.08 12.99 21.84
N ASN A 151 10.80 12.84 20.71
CA ASN A 151 10.59 13.64 19.52
C ASN A 151 9.17 13.42 18.96
N ILE A 152 8.70 12.17 18.86
CA ILE A 152 7.34 11.86 18.39
C ILE A 152 6.29 12.57 19.27
N ARG A 153 6.40 12.46 20.60
CA ARG A 153 5.45 13.09 21.53
C ARG A 153 5.41 14.61 21.33
N SER A 154 6.58 15.24 21.29
CA SER A 154 6.71 16.69 21.12
C SER A 154 6.18 17.16 19.76
N LEU A 155 6.48 16.41 18.69
CA LEU A 155 5.97 16.65 17.35
C LEU A 155 4.44 16.59 17.32
N CYS A 156 3.83 15.55 17.89
CA CYS A 156 2.37 15.38 17.87
C CYS A 156 1.66 16.51 18.62
N GLN A 157 2.23 16.97 19.75
CA GLN A 157 1.73 18.13 20.47
C GLN A 157 1.80 19.40 19.63
N ARG A 158 2.92 19.64 18.95
CA ARG A 158 3.10 20.80 18.06
C ARG A 158 2.13 20.77 16.88
N ILE A 159 1.96 19.64 16.20
CA ILE A 159 1.00 19.50 15.09
C ILE A 159 -0.42 19.85 15.57
N ARG A 160 -0.84 19.34 16.73
CA ARG A 160 -2.17 19.67 17.29
C ARG A 160 -2.35 21.15 17.62
N ALA A 161 -1.30 21.79 18.11
CA ALA A 161 -1.34 23.21 18.49
C ALA A 161 -1.27 24.17 17.28
N GLU A 162 -0.42 23.85 16.30
CA GLU A 162 -0.12 24.74 15.17
C GLU A 162 -1.04 24.50 13.96
N VAL A 163 -1.49 23.25 13.75
CA VAL A 163 -2.24 22.83 12.56
C VAL A 163 -3.65 22.35 12.91
N GLY A 164 -3.77 21.53 13.96
CA GLY A 164 -5.03 20.93 14.40
C GLY A 164 -4.95 19.42 14.52
N ASN A 165 -6.10 18.76 14.69
CA ASN A 165 -6.15 17.31 14.86
C ASN A 165 -6.13 16.58 13.51
N PRO A 166 -5.13 15.72 13.24
CA PRO A 166 -5.09 14.94 12.00
C PRO A 166 -6.30 14.03 11.84
N THR A 167 -6.86 14.02 10.64
CA THR A 167 -7.92 13.07 10.22
C THR A 167 -7.34 11.93 9.38
N VAL A 168 -6.17 12.14 8.76
CA VAL A 168 -5.44 11.10 8.03
C VAL A 168 -4.00 10.99 8.52
N LEU A 169 -3.55 9.75 8.75
CA LEU A 169 -2.15 9.43 9.08
C LEU A 169 -1.60 8.45 8.05
N VAL A 170 -0.56 8.85 7.31
CA VAL A 170 0.17 8.01 6.37
C VAL A 170 1.53 7.66 6.97
N ASN A 171 1.59 6.49 7.61
CA ASN A 171 2.82 5.88 8.14
C ASN A 171 3.64 5.31 6.98
N ASN A 172 4.43 6.17 6.34
CA ASN A 172 5.28 5.82 5.19
C ASN A 172 6.78 5.80 5.50
N ALA A 173 7.24 6.58 6.50
CA ALA A 173 8.64 6.58 6.90
C ALA A 173 9.14 5.16 7.19
N GLY A 174 10.32 4.85 6.67
CA GLY A 174 10.99 3.60 6.96
C GLY A 174 12.35 3.51 6.30
N LEU A 175 13.14 2.55 6.77
CA LEU A 175 14.50 2.28 6.29
C LEU A 175 14.81 0.79 6.38
N GLY A 176 15.77 0.34 5.58
CA GLY A 176 16.35 -1.00 5.64
C GLY A 176 17.86 -0.93 5.53
N ARG A 177 18.56 -1.82 6.23
CA ARG A 177 20.03 -1.81 6.33
C ARG A 177 20.73 -2.82 5.42
N GLY A 178 20.03 -3.86 4.97
CA GLY A 178 20.57 -4.86 4.04
C GLY A 178 21.67 -5.74 4.64
N ARG A 179 21.57 -6.07 5.93
CA ARG A 179 22.57 -6.90 6.63
C ARG A 179 21.95 -8.19 7.15
N THR A 180 22.73 -9.25 7.23
CA THR A 180 22.31 -10.43 8.00
C THR A 180 22.18 -10.09 9.49
N VAL A 181 21.47 -10.92 10.25
CA VAL A 181 21.36 -10.78 11.71
C VAL A 181 22.74 -10.83 12.39
N MET A 182 23.70 -11.56 11.82
CA MET A 182 25.06 -11.66 12.36
C MET A 182 25.91 -10.40 12.09
N GLU A 183 25.65 -9.68 11.00
CA GLU A 183 26.42 -8.51 10.56
C GLU A 183 25.79 -7.18 11.02
N GLY A 184 24.49 -7.16 11.26
CA GLY A 184 23.77 -5.99 11.78
C GLY A 184 24.24 -5.64 13.18
N THR A 185 24.50 -4.35 13.43
CA THR A 185 24.79 -3.89 14.80
C THR A 185 23.48 -3.77 15.60
N TYR A 186 23.57 -3.73 16.93
CA TYR A 186 22.42 -3.44 17.79
C TYR A 186 21.73 -2.12 17.39
N ALA A 187 22.52 -1.07 17.12
CA ALA A 187 22.01 0.22 16.67
C ALA A 187 21.28 0.14 15.32
N ASP A 188 21.77 -0.67 14.37
CA ASP A 188 21.07 -0.90 13.09
C ASP A 188 19.68 -1.51 13.33
N VAL A 189 19.59 -2.53 14.20
CA VAL A 189 18.33 -3.22 14.51
C VAL A 189 17.37 -2.31 15.27
N GLU A 190 17.84 -1.60 16.30
CA GLU A 190 17.05 -0.65 17.08
C GLU A 190 16.50 0.47 16.19
N LEU A 191 17.33 1.03 15.32
CA LEU A 191 16.91 2.07 14.38
C LEU A 191 15.82 1.59 13.43
N THR A 192 15.98 0.39 12.84
CA THR A 192 14.97 -0.23 11.98
C THR A 192 13.66 -0.44 12.75
N ILE A 193 13.71 -1.02 13.95
CA ILE A 193 12.52 -1.27 14.79
C ILE A 193 11.82 0.03 15.19
N ASN A 194 12.60 1.00 15.68
CA ASN A 194 12.07 2.26 16.18
C ASN A 194 11.38 3.05 15.06
N THR A 195 12.01 3.10 13.88
CA THR A 195 11.47 3.86 12.74
C THR A 195 10.31 3.14 12.05
N ASN A 196 10.45 1.84 11.76
CA ASN A 196 9.50 1.14 10.89
C ASN A 196 8.28 0.58 11.63
N LEU A 197 8.36 0.39 12.94
CA LEU A 197 7.31 -0.25 13.74
C LEU A 197 6.88 0.61 14.93
N LEU A 198 7.82 1.02 15.80
CA LEU A 198 7.47 1.78 17.00
C LEU A 198 6.89 3.14 16.64
N ALA A 199 7.47 3.86 15.68
CA ALA A 199 6.98 5.17 15.28
C ALA A 199 5.54 5.14 14.72
N PRO A 200 5.18 4.27 13.76
CA PRO A 200 3.78 4.10 13.36
C PRO A 200 2.83 3.79 14.51
N PHE A 201 3.26 2.96 15.48
CA PHE A 201 2.47 2.63 16.66
C PHE A 201 2.23 3.88 17.53
N LEU A 202 3.28 4.65 17.82
CA LEU A 202 3.21 5.84 18.67
C LEU A 202 2.47 7.00 18.00
N LEU A 203 2.67 7.23 16.70
CA LEU A 203 1.91 8.22 15.93
C LEU A 203 0.42 7.87 15.90
N THR A 204 0.11 6.58 15.71
CA THR A 204 -1.27 6.09 15.81
C THR A 204 -1.82 6.35 17.20
N LYS A 205 -1.09 6.00 18.27
CA LYS A 205 -1.50 6.27 19.66
C LYS A 205 -1.81 7.75 19.93
N GLU A 206 -1.06 8.66 19.32
CA GLU A 206 -1.21 10.12 19.51
C GLU A 206 -2.39 10.73 18.74
N PHE A 207 -2.69 10.23 17.53
CA PHE A 207 -3.73 10.83 16.67
C PHE A 207 -5.06 10.07 16.67
N LEU A 208 -5.04 8.76 16.93
CA LEU A 208 -6.23 7.90 16.96
C LEU A 208 -7.34 8.38 17.91
N PRO A 209 -7.07 8.92 19.13
CA PRO A 209 -8.14 9.31 20.05
C PRO A 209 -9.12 10.33 19.47
N HIS A 210 -8.64 11.27 18.65
CA HIS A 210 -9.51 12.22 17.96
C HIS A 210 -10.34 11.53 16.87
N MET A 211 -9.70 10.71 16.04
CA MET A 211 -10.39 9.97 14.97
C MET A 211 -11.51 9.07 15.52
N VAL A 212 -11.25 8.41 16.65
CA VAL A 212 -12.24 7.59 17.37
C VAL A 212 -13.39 8.43 17.90
N ARG A 213 -13.10 9.57 18.53
CA ARG A 213 -14.13 10.46 19.08
C ARG A 213 -15.08 10.98 18.00
N GLU A 214 -14.52 11.39 16.86
CA GLU A 214 -15.30 11.88 15.72
C GLU A 214 -15.90 10.74 14.89
N ASN A 215 -15.50 9.48 15.16
CA ASN A 215 -15.77 8.33 14.32
C ASN A 215 -15.50 8.66 12.83
N HIS A 216 -14.35 9.27 12.58
CA HIS A 216 -13.93 9.80 11.30
C HIS A 216 -12.41 9.84 11.24
N GLY A 217 -11.84 9.25 10.19
CA GLY A 217 -10.41 9.31 9.93
C GLY A 217 -9.89 8.11 9.16
N HIS A 218 -8.61 8.15 8.78
CA HIS A 218 -7.99 7.10 7.97
C HIS A 218 -6.51 6.93 8.30
N ILE A 219 -6.10 5.72 8.69
CA ILE A 219 -4.67 5.40 8.89
C ILE A 219 -4.18 4.50 7.75
N VAL A 220 -3.13 4.94 7.07
CA VAL A 220 -2.45 4.20 6.00
C VAL A 220 -1.11 3.72 6.55
N ASN A 221 -0.90 2.40 6.51
CA ASN A 221 0.36 1.77 6.88
C ASN A 221 1.06 1.25 5.61
N VAL A 222 2.24 1.81 5.30
CA VAL A 222 3.05 1.38 4.16
C VAL A 222 3.97 0.23 4.60
N SER A 223 3.52 -0.99 4.32
CA SER A 223 4.27 -2.22 4.57
C SER A 223 4.89 -2.76 3.28
N SER A 224 5.31 -4.02 3.28
CA SER A 224 6.05 -4.64 2.19
C SER A 224 5.69 -6.11 2.07
N MET A 225 5.85 -6.68 0.88
CA MET A 225 5.78 -8.13 0.66
C MET A 225 6.81 -8.91 1.47
N SER A 226 7.89 -8.27 1.94
CA SER A 226 8.83 -8.88 2.89
C SER A 226 8.19 -9.22 4.25
N SER A 227 7.04 -8.65 4.59
CA SER A 227 6.25 -9.06 5.78
C SER A 227 5.71 -10.49 5.66
N VAL A 228 5.41 -10.90 4.42
CA VAL A 228 4.83 -12.21 4.12
C VAL A 228 5.92 -13.18 3.67
N MET A 229 6.74 -12.77 2.72
CA MET A 229 7.79 -13.57 2.09
C MET A 229 9.14 -12.84 2.19
N PRO A 230 9.85 -12.96 3.32
CA PRO A 230 11.08 -12.23 3.56
C PRO A 230 12.27 -12.83 2.78
N PRO A 231 12.99 -12.03 1.98
CA PRO A 231 14.33 -12.37 1.50
C PRO A 231 15.35 -12.47 2.64
N ALA A 232 16.47 -13.14 2.38
CA ALA A 232 17.64 -13.09 3.26
C ALA A 232 18.19 -11.64 3.37
N GLN A 233 18.99 -11.37 4.41
CA GLN A 233 19.68 -10.08 4.66
C GLN A 233 18.78 -8.87 4.98
N ILE A 234 17.49 -9.08 5.26
CA ILE A 234 16.57 -8.02 5.71
C ILE A 234 15.64 -8.50 6.83
N ALA A 235 16.15 -9.32 7.74
CA ALA A 235 15.34 -9.94 8.80
C ALA A 235 14.72 -8.90 9.75
N ASP A 236 15.49 -7.87 10.14
CA ASP A 236 15.02 -6.75 10.95
C ASP A 236 13.89 -5.97 10.24
N TYR A 237 14.11 -5.58 8.99
CA TYR A 237 13.12 -4.90 8.17
C TYR A 237 11.86 -5.74 7.99
N ALA A 238 11.99 -7.01 7.60
CA ALA A 238 10.87 -7.93 7.42
C ALA A 238 10.07 -8.10 8.71
N ALA A 239 10.74 -8.27 9.85
CA ALA A 239 10.09 -8.38 11.15
C ALA A 239 9.28 -7.11 11.47
N THR A 240 9.83 -5.91 11.23
CA THR A 240 9.08 -4.66 11.44
C THR A 240 7.87 -4.52 10.53
N LYS A 241 7.98 -4.90 9.25
CA LYS A 241 6.87 -4.84 8.29
C LYS A 241 5.78 -5.88 8.59
N ALA A 242 6.16 -7.05 9.11
CA ALA A 242 5.21 -8.03 9.64
C ALA A 242 4.52 -7.53 10.91
N GLY A 243 5.27 -6.94 11.85
CA GLY A 243 4.70 -6.30 13.04
C GLY A 243 3.71 -5.18 12.70
N LEU A 244 4.01 -4.38 11.67
CA LEU A 244 3.13 -3.30 11.21
C LEU A 244 1.83 -3.84 10.58
N ALA A 245 1.90 -4.98 9.87
CA ALA A 245 0.72 -5.66 9.36
C ALA A 245 -0.14 -6.22 10.51
N ALA A 246 0.48 -6.83 11.52
CA ALA A 246 -0.22 -7.32 12.70
C ALA A 246 -0.88 -6.17 13.50
N LEU A 247 -0.18 -5.04 13.68
CA LEU A 247 -0.74 -3.82 14.27
C LEU A 247 -1.99 -3.37 13.49
N HIS A 248 -1.90 -3.33 12.17
CA HIS A 248 -3.00 -2.94 11.32
C HIS A 248 -4.24 -3.83 11.51
N GLU A 249 -4.06 -5.15 11.53
CA GLU A 249 -5.14 -6.12 11.71
C GLU A 249 -5.76 -6.04 13.11
N SER A 250 -4.95 -5.94 14.17
CA SER A 250 -5.43 -5.75 15.54
C SER A 250 -6.23 -4.46 15.68
N LEU A 251 -5.71 -3.36 15.12
CA LEU A 251 -6.34 -2.05 15.19
C LEU A 251 -7.70 -2.03 14.48
N GLN A 252 -7.89 -2.79 13.39
CA GLN A 252 -9.21 -2.93 12.75
C GLN A 252 -10.26 -3.47 13.74
N LEU A 253 -9.88 -4.47 14.53
CA LEU A 253 -10.77 -5.07 15.53
C LEU A 253 -11.02 -4.13 16.70
N GLU A 254 -9.98 -3.44 17.19
CA GLU A 254 -10.10 -2.44 18.26
C GLU A 254 -11.05 -1.30 17.86
N LEU A 255 -10.87 -0.74 16.66
CA LEU A 255 -11.74 0.32 16.13
C LEU A 255 -13.21 -0.11 16.09
N LYS A 256 -13.48 -1.32 15.58
CA LYS A 256 -14.85 -1.81 15.42
C LYS A 256 -15.50 -2.21 16.75
N TYR A 257 -14.82 -3.03 17.54
CA TYR A 257 -15.44 -3.75 18.66
C TYR A 257 -15.13 -3.14 20.03
N ILE A 258 -14.01 -2.42 20.18
CA ILE A 258 -13.61 -1.83 21.46
C ILE A 258 -13.98 -0.34 21.51
N HIS A 259 -13.72 0.38 20.42
CA HIS A 259 -13.94 1.83 20.36
C HIS A 259 -15.27 2.24 19.71
N ASN A 260 -16.01 1.29 19.13
CA ASN A 260 -17.26 1.57 18.41
C ASN A 260 -17.12 2.69 17.37
N ALA A 261 -15.98 2.72 16.67
CA ALA A 261 -15.62 3.71 15.67
C ALA A 261 -15.45 3.07 14.27
N PRO A 262 -16.52 2.42 13.71
CA PRO A 262 -16.42 1.63 12.49
C PRO A 262 -16.13 2.44 11.22
N LYS A 263 -16.21 3.77 11.27
CA LYS A 263 -15.92 4.66 10.15
C LYS A 263 -14.46 5.11 10.10
N VAL A 264 -13.68 4.91 11.17
CA VAL A 264 -12.23 5.11 11.11
C VAL A 264 -11.63 4.01 10.24
N ARG A 265 -11.05 4.39 9.10
CA ARG A 265 -10.59 3.47 8.06
C ARG A 265 -9.13 3.13 8.24
N LEU A 266 -8.78 1.94 7.77
CA LEU A 266 -7.41 1.48 7.72
C LEU A 266 -7.05 1.07 6.29
N THR A 267 -5.85 1.40 5.83
CA THR A 267 -5.29 0.88 4.58
C THR A 267 -3.89 0.33 4.80
N LEU A 268 -3.63 -0.85 4.26
CA LEU A 268 -2.34 -1.52 4.34
C LEU A 268 -1.77 -1.66 2.94
N GLY A 269 -0.59 -1.10 2.69
CA GLY A 269 0.16 -1.36 1.47
C GLY A 269 1.07 -2.56 1.65
N LEU A 270 0.85 -3.64 0.91
CA LEU A 270 1.77 -4.77 0.78
C LEU A 270 2.45 -4.68 -0.58
N LEU A 271 3.58 -4.00 -0.58
CA LEU A 271 4.26 -3.55 -1.78
C LEU A 271 5.49 -4.40 -2.08
N SER A 272 5.67 -4.73 -3.36
CA SER A 272 6.91 -5.30 -3.88
C SER A 272 7.96 -4.19 -4.08
N PHE A 273 9.01 -4.45 -4.87
CA PHE A 273 10.07 -3.49 -5.12
C PHE A 273 9.58 -2.26 -5.88
N ILE A 274 10.02 -1.08 -5.43
CA ILE A 274 9.64 0.23 -5.98
C ILE A 274 10.93 1.00 -6.31
N LYS A 275 10.94 1.70 -7.44
CA LYS A 275 12.03 2.59 -7.88
C LYS A 275 12.11 3.84 -7.02
N THR A 276 12.51 3.69 -5.77
CA THR A 276 12.76 4.80 -4.84
C THR A 276 14.24 4.89 -4.54
N ALA A 277 14.65 5.98 -3.89
CA ALA A 277 16.00 6.09 -3.36
C ALA A 277 16.39 4.80 -2.61
N MET A 278 15.58 4.32 -1.66
CA MET A 278 15.83 3.14 -0.80
C MET A 278 16.37 1.87 -1.49
N PHE A 279 16.14 1.70 -2.78
CA PHE A 279 16.58 0.55 -3.56
C PHE A 279 17.47 0.98 -4.73
N LYS A 280 18.72 0.48 -4.77
CA LYS A 280 19.60 0.56 -5.96
C LYS A 280 19.97 -0.84 -6.41
N GLY A 281 19.46 -1.30 -7.55
CA GLY A 281 19.85 -2.58 -8.11
C GLY A 281 18.93 -3.10 -9.21
N GLU A 282 19.32 -4.21 -9.82
CA GLU A 282 18.48 -5.01 -10.70
C GLU A 282 17.89 -6.18 -9.90
N THR A 283 16.57 -6.29 -9.82
CA THR A 283 15.93 -7.40 -9.07
C THR A 283 16.11 -8.75 -9.76
N GLY A 284 16.48 -8.77 -11.04
CA GLY A 284 16.53 -9.98 -11.88
C GLY A 284 15.16 -10.63 -12.09
N GLN A 285 14.08 -9.97 -11.68
CA GLN A 285 12.72 -10.50 -11.74
C GLN A 285 12.08 -10.26 -13.11
N SER A 286 11.09 -11.08 -13.46
CA SER A 286 10.30 -10.90 -14.67
C SER A 286 9.59 -9.55 -14.66
N ALA A 287 9.90 -8.69 -15.63
CA ALA A 287 9.23 -7.40 -15.81
C ALA A 287 7.70 -7.53 -16.08
N PHE A 288 7.24 -8.71 -16.51
CA PHE A 288 5.83 -8.98 -16.75
C PHE A 288 5.08 -9.35 -15.46
N VAL A 289 5.61 -10.28 -14.67
CA VAL A 289 4.94 -10.80 -13.46
C VAL A 289 5.26 -9.96 -12.22
N PHE A 290 6.51 -9.50 -12.11
CA PHE A 290 7.06 -8.79 -10.96
C PHE A 290 7.73 -7.48 -11.42
N PRO A 291 6.97 -6.57 -12.06
CA PRO A 291 7.51 -5.30 -12.51
C PRO A 291 8.05 -4.47 -11.34
N LEU A 292 9.16 -3.78 -11.58
CA LEU A 292 9.66 -2.75 -10.68
C LEU A 292 8.74 -1.52 -10.77
N LEU A 293 8.07 -1.17 -9.68
CA LEU A 293 6.99 -0.18 -9.68
C LEU A 293 7.51 1.25 -9.60
N GLU A 294 6.83 2.16 -10.30
CA GLU A 294 7.08 3.61 -10.15
C GLU A 294 6.44 4.15 -8.87
N PRO A 295 7.13 5.00 -8.09
CA PRO A 295 6.61 5.56 -6.84
C PRO A 295 5.27 6.28 -7.02
N ASP A 296 5.10 7.01 -8.12
CA ASP A 296 3.86 7.76 -8.39
C ASP A 296 2.66 6.84 -8.68
N THR A 297 2.88 5.63 -9.20
CA THR A 297 1.82 4.64 -9.39
C THR A 297 1.34 4.12 -8.05
N VAL A 298 2.28 3.86 -7.13
CA VAL A 298 1.98 3.40 -5.77
C VAL A 298 1.31 4.51 -4.97
N ALA A 299 1.81 5.75 -5.06
CA ALA A 299 1.22 6.92 -4.43
C ALA A 299 -0.24 7.12 -4.88
N ARG A 300 -0.50 7.05 -6.19
CA ARG A 300 -1.86 7.13 -6.73
C ARG A 300 -2.79 6.06 -6.17
N ALA A 301 -2.30 4.83 -5.99
CA ALA A 301 -3.13 3.78 -5.39
C ALA A 301 -3.52 4.10 -3.93
N PHE A 302 -2.65 4.76 -3.16
CA PHE A 302 -2.98 5.23 -1.82
C PHE A 302 -3.96 6.40 -1.84
N THR A 303 -3.72 7.42 -2.67
CA THR A 303 -4.62 8.59 -2.75
C THR A 303 -5.99 8.23 -3.31
N ASP A 304 -6.09 7.34 -4.30
CA ASP A 304 -7.37 6.80 -4.78
C ASP A 304 -8.14 6.09 -3.67
N THR A 305 -7.43 5.39 -2.79
CA THR A 305 -8.04 4.72 -1.62
C THR A 305 -8.55 5.75 -0.64
N LEU A 306 -7.73 6.74 -0.29
CA LEU A 306 -8.11 7.84 0.59
C LEU A 306 -9.36 8.57 0.06
N TYR A 307 -9.35 9.00 -1.21
CA TYR A 307 -10.47 9.72 -1.83
C TYR A 307 -11.74 8.87 -1.97
N SER A 308 -11.63 7.54 -1.96
CA SER A 308 -12.81 6.66 -1.93
C SER A 308 -13.56 6.68 -0.59
N GLY A 309 -12.94 7.20 0.49
CA GLY A 309 -13.47 7.19 1.85
C GLY A 309 -13.50 5.80 2.48
N LEU A 310 -12.84 4.81 1.86
CA LEU A 310 -12.84 3.40 2.25
C LEU A 310 -11.42 2.88 2.47
N GLY A 311 -11.29 1.95 3.41
CA GLY A 311 -10.09 1.16 3.66
C GLY A 311 -9.96 -0.07 2.75
N ARG A 312 -8.73 -0.50 2.49
CA ARG A 312 -8.42 -1.78 1.84
C ARG A 312 -6.98 -2.22 2.09
N VAL A 313 -6.68 -3.49 1.78
CA VAL A 313 -5.29 -3.94 1.59
C VAL A 313 -4.93 -3.76 0.12
N ILE A 314 -3.85 -3.03 -0.15
CA ILE A 314 -3.32 -2.75 -1.47
C ILE A 314 -2.15 -3.71 -1.73
N TYR A 315 -2.31 -4.58 -2.72
CA TYR A 315 -1.22 -5.42 -3.23
C TYR A 315 -0.70 -4.81 -4.51
N LEU A 316 0.60 -4.50 -4.56
CA LEU A 316 1.23 -4.04 -5.80
C LEU A 316 2.57 -4.76 -6.02
N PRO A 317 2.76 -5.42 -7.19
CA PRO A 317 1.75 -5.68 -8.23
C PRO A 317 0.60 -6.56 -7.70
N GLY A 318 -0.57 -6.50 -8.33
CA GLY A 318 -1.82 -7.15 -7.86
C GLY A 318 -1.72 -8.66 -7.69
N ILE A 319 -0.85 -9.32 -8.47
CA ILE A 319 -0.53 -10.75 -8.33
C ILE A 319 -0.04 -11.14 -6.92
N MET A 320 0.58 -10.19 -6.20
CA MET A 320 1.12 -10.41 -4.85
C MET A 320 0.05 -10.84 -3.84
N ARG A 321 -1.23 -10.51 -4.08
CA ARG A 321 -2.35 -11.00 -3.27
C ARG A 321 -2.36 -12.52 -3.17
N TYR A 322 -2.16 -13.21 -4.29
CA TYR A 322 -2.22 -14.67 -4.34
C TYR A 322 -0.95 -15.30 -3.77
N ILE A 323 0.19 -14.63 -3.95
CA ILE A 323 1.45 -15.04 -3.31
C ILE A 323 1.33 -14.97 -1.79
N ALA A 324 0.68 -13.94 -1.26
CA ALA A 324 0.45 -13.83 0.17
C ALA A 324 -0.39 -14.99 0.73
N MET A 325 -1.36 -15.49 -0.04
CA MET A 325 -2.18 -16.65 0.33
C MET A 325 -1.39 -17.96 0.38
N LEU A 326 -0.24 -18.05 -0.31
CA LEU A 326 0.60 -19.24 -0.24
C LEU A 326 1.16 -19.48 1.16
N ARG A 327 1.17 -18.48 2.04
CA ARG A 327 1.56 -18.66 3.45
C ARG A 327 0.60 -19.60 4.21
N SER A 328 -0.62 -19.80 3.71
CA SER A 328 -1.59 -20.77 4.25
C SER A 328 -1.48 -22.16 3.62
N SER A 329 -0.53 -22.38 2.71
CA SER A 329 -0.28 -23.70 2.11
C SER A 329 0.49 -24.63 3.08
N PRO A 330 0.59 -25.94 2.78
CA PRO A 330 1.43 -26.84 3.56
C PRO A 330 2.88 -26.34 3.70
N GLU A 331 3.48 -26.51 4.88
CA GLU A 331 4.78 -25.91 5.22
C GLU A 331 5.89 -26.25 4.20
N TRP A 332 5.92 -27.47 3.67
CA TRP A 332 6.91 -27.87 2.67
C TRP A 332 6.81 -27.04 1.38
N PHE A 333 5.58 -26.72 0.93
CA PHE A 333 5.36 -25.95 -0.29
C PHE A 333 5.71 -24.48 -0.05
N TRP A 334 5.27 -23.94 1.09
CA TRP A 334 5.63 -22.59 1.50
C TRP A 334 7.13 -22.40 1.65
N ARG A 335 7.85 -23.40 2.18
CA ARG A 335 9.31 -23.39 2.27
C ARG A 335 9.99 -23.32 0.90
N ILE A 336 9.57 -24.13 -0.07
CA ILE A 336 10.07 -24.07 -1.45
C ILE A 336 9.82 -22.68 -2.05
N ALA A 337 8.61 -22.14 -1.86
CA ALA A 337 8.28 -20.80 -2.34
C ALA A 337 9.18 -19.72 -1.72
N ARG A 338 9.49 -19.81 -0.41
CA ARG A 338 10.41 -18.88 0.27
C ARG A 338 11.85 -19.03 -0.21
N GLU A 339 12.33 -20.25 -0.44
CA GLU A 339 13.70 -20.50 -0.92
C GLU A 339 13.95 -19.84 -2.29
N SER A 340 12.91 -19.64 -3.11
CA SER A 340 13.01 -18.88 -4.36
C SER A 340 13.49 -17.42 -4.18
N THR A 341 13.32 -16.84 -2.98
CA THR A 341 13.81 -15.48 -2.68
C THR A 341 15.32 -15.39 -2.48
N ALA A 342 16.01 -16.52 -2.28
CA ALA A 342 17.46 -16.54 -2.10
C ALA A 342 18.23 -16.03 -3.34
N GLY A 343 17.62 -16.14 -4.53
CA GLY A 343 18.20 -15.64 -5.78
C GLY A 343 18.07 -14.11 -5.97
N LEU A 344 17.34 -13.42 -5.10
CA LEU A 344 17.15 -11.97 -5.21
C LEU A 344 18.44 -11.24 -4.80
N LYS A 345 19.18 -10.74 -5.79
CA LYS A 345 20.35 -9.89 -5.57
C LYS A 345 19.90 -8.47 -5.25
N VAL A 346 19.49 -8.22 -4.00
CA VAL A 346 19.02 -6.89 -3.58
C VAL A 346 20.12 -6.19 -2.77
N ASP A 347 20.63 -5.09 -3.30
CA ASP A 347 21.53 -4.19 -2.57
C ASP A 347 20.69 -3.11 -1.88
N PHE A 348 20.29 -3.37 -0.62
CA PHE A 348 19.65 -2.38 0.23
C PHE A 348 20.69 -1.39 0.74
N LYS A 349 21.01 -0.37 -0.08
CA LYS A 349 21.77 0.80 0.39
C LYS A 349 20.81 1.82 1.01
N GLY A 350 20.63 1.72 2.33
CA GLY A 350 20.03 2.82 3.10
C GLY A 350 20.86 4.09 2.91
N TYR A 351 20.21 5.19 2.50
CA TYR A 351 20.86 6.51 2.31
C TYR A 351 21.16 7.17 3.65
N GLN A 352 20.49 6.68 4.69
CA GLN A 352 20.64 7.06 6.06
C GLN A 352 22.05 6.73 6.57
N LYS A 353 22.85 7.77 6.79
CA LYS A 353 24.06 7.65 7.60
C LYS A 353 23.64 7.57 9.06
N VAL A 354 24.19 6.59 9.75
CA VAL A 354 24.01 6.42 11.19
C VAL A 354 25.31 6.87 11.83
N ASP A 355 25.22 7.82 12.75
CA ASP A 355 26.37 8.24 13.54
C ASP A 355 26.83 7.03 14.36
N SER A 356 28.09 6.63 14.16
CA SER A 356 28.65 5.41 14.76
C SER A 356 28.83 5.49 16.28
N LYS A 357 28.77 6.69 16.87
CA LYS A 357 28.87 6.92 18.31
C LYS A 357 27.50 7.01 18.97
N THR A 358 26.53 7.64 18.32
CA THR A 358 25.20 7.88 18.90
C THR A 358 24.13 6.90 18.46
N GLY A 359 24.35 6.17 17.36
CA GLY A 359 23.35 5.27 16.76
C GLY A 359 22.18 5.99 16.11
N LYS A 360 22.20 7.34 16.07
CA LYS A 360 21.13 8.18 15.50
C LYS A 360 21.37 8.46 14.01
N LEU A 361 20.31 8.86 13.32
CA LEU A 361 20.40 9.32 11.94
C LEU A 361 21.19 10.64 11.86
N GLU A 362 22.22 10.68 11.04
CA GLU A 362 22.89 11.93 10.70
C GLU A 362 21.94 12.77 9.83
N VAL A 363 21.64 13.98 10.29
CA VAL A 363 20.91 14.96 9.48
C VAL A 363 21.82 15.39 8.34
N MET A 364 21.42 15.13 7.10
CA MET A 364 22.12 15.69 5.95
C MET A 364 21.81 17.19 5.87
N ASP A 365 22.82 18.03 6.10
CA ASP A 365 22.74 19.46 5.77
C ASP A 365 22.46 19.59 4.27
N GLY A 366 21.39 20.29 3.91
CA GLY A 366 20.90 20.48 2.54
C GLY A 366 21.80 21.31 1.62
N LYS A 367 23.12 21.26 1.81
CA LYS A 367 24.12 21.86 0.94
C LYS A 367 25.00 20.77 0.33
N LYS A 368 24.55 20.18 -0.77
CA LYS A 368 25.44 19.70 -1.84
C LYS A 368 24.81 19.91 -3.20
#